data_AF-A0A7C3Z4U0-F1
#
_entry.id   AF-A0A7C3Z4U0-F1
#
_cell.length_a   1.000
_cell.length_b   1.000
_cell.length_c   1.000
_cell.angle_alpha   90.00
_cell.angle_beta   90.00
_cell.angle_gamma   90.00
#
_symmetry.space_group_name_H-M   'P 1'
#
loop_
_entity.id
_entity.type
_entity.pdbx_description
1 polymer ?
#
loop_
_entity_poly.entity_id
_entity_poly.type
_entity_poly.pdbx_seq_one_letter_code
_entity_poly.pdbx_strand_id
1 'polypeptide(L)'
;MNAKKGFGMLPEQPCPPGKEFIFRTHDGKEVGRAKSVSEFVYLLKRIPLDSVLYHANGGHFAPWLEFMGQRIIAAKTKSIKGNSEEVRRALIALFE
;
A
#
# COMPACT_ATOMS: atom_id res chain seq x y z
N MET A 1 17.50 -22.95 15.54
CA MET A 1 16.70 -22.63 14.33
C MET A 1 15.71 -21.55 14.71
N ASN A 2 16.04 -20.29 14.45
CA ASN A 2 15.18 -19.16 14.82
C ASN A 2 14.09 -19.01 13.77
N ALA A 3 12.89 -19.48 14.09
CA ALA A 3 11.69 -19.08 13.39
C ALA A 3 11.53 -17.57 13.59
N LYS A 4 11.90 -16.77 12.59
CA LYS A 4 11.41 -15.40 12.53
C LYS A 4 9.89 -15.53 12.53
N LYS A 5 9.24 -15.15 13.63
CA LYS A 5 7.83 -14.76 13.60
C LYS A 5 7.74 -13.49 12.77
N GLY A 6 7.90 -13.62 11.46
CA GLY A 6 7.29 -12.67 10.54
C GLY A 6 5.81 -12.67 10.89
N PHE A 7 5.20 -11.50 10.96
CA PHE A 7 3.75 -11.42 10.90
C PHE A 7 3.37 -12.06 9.56
N GLY A 8 3.13 -13.37 9.58
CA GLY A 8 2.90 -14.15 8.38
C GLY A 8 1.75 -13.48 7.66
N MET A 9 2.04 -12.93 6.48
CA MET A 9 1.02 -12.40 5.60
C MET A 9 -0.05 -13.47 5.51
N LEU A 10 -1.26 -13.17 6.00
CA LEU A 10 -2.41 -14.04 5.78
C LEU A 10 -2.46 -14.36 4.28
N PRO A 11 -2.87 -15.57 3.88
CA PRO A 11 -2.96 -15.94 2.47
C PRO A 11 -3.67 -14.82 1.71
N GLU A 12 -3.02 -14.31 0.66
CA GLU A 12 -3.54 -13.15 -0.07
C GLU A 12 -4.95 -13.46 -0.55
N GLN A 13 -5.90 -12.62 -0.15
CA GLN A 13 -7.28 -12.73 -0.60
C GLN A 13 -7.32 -12.31 -2.07
N PRO A 14 -7.92 -13.09 -2.99
CA PRO A 14 -8.05 -12.68 -4.38
C PRO A 14 -8.90 -11.42 -4.47
N CYS A 15 -8.36 -10.35 -5.06
CA CYS A 15 -9.09 -9.09 -5.23
C CYS A 15 -10.21 -9.29 -6.26
N PRO A 16 -11.49 -9.04 -5.91
CA PRO A 16 -12.58 -9.10 -6.87
C PRO A 16 -12.40 -8.08 -8.00
N PRO A 17 -12.83 -8.38 -9.23
CA PRO A 17 -12.80 -7.42 -10.33
C PRO A 17 -13.50 -6.11 -9.97
N GLY A 18 -12.86 -4.97 -10.24
CA GLY A 18 -13.38 -3.64 -9.92
C GLY A 18 -13.13 -3.19 -8.48
N LYS A 19 -12.41 -3.97 -7.66
CA LYS A 19 -11.99 -3.62 -6.30
C LYS A 19 -10.47 -3.39 -6.17
N GLU A 20 -9.78 -3.28 -7.30
CA GLU A 20 -8.34 -3.01 -7.35
C GLU A 20 -8.00 -1.65 -6.73
N PHE A 21 -6.80 -1.54 -6.17
CA PHE A 21 -6.29 -0.23 -5.80
C PHE A 21 -5.74 0.47 -7.03
N ILE A 22 -6.28 1.64 -7.35
CA ILE A 22 -5.84 2.42 -8.51
C ILE A 22 -4.98 3.59 -8.01
N PHE A 23 -3.69 3.50 -8.26
CA PHE A 23 -2.76 4.61 -8.06
C PHE A 23 -3.03 5.69 -9.10
N ARG A 24 -3.16 6.91 -8.60
CA ARG A 24 -3.44 8.11 -9.39
C ARG A 24 -2.57 9.25 -8.91
N THR A 25 -2.16 10.10 -9.83
CA THR A 25 -1.60 11.43 -9.51
C THR A 25 -2.72 12.37 -9.07
N HIS A 26 -2.37 13.54 -8.53
CA HIS A 26 -3.33 14.48 -7.98
C HIS A 26 -4.32 15.03 -9.02
N ASP A 27 -3.97 14.98 -10.31
CA ASP A 27 -4.79 15.36 -11.47
C ASP A 27 -5.71 14.22 -11.95
N GLY A 28 -5.67 13.06 -11.29
CA GLY A 28 -6.53 11.91 -11.58
C GLY A 28 -6.00 10.92 -12.61
N LYS A 29 -4.81 11.15 -13.19
CA LYS A 29 -4.21 10.19 -14.13
C LYS A 29 -3.84 8.89 -13.42
N GLU A 30 -4.30 7.76 -13.96
CA GLU A 30 -3.92 6.43 -13.48
C GLU A 30 -2.45 6.13 -13.83
N VAL A 31 -1.67 5.72 -12.82
CA VAL A 31 -0.23 5.40 -12.95
C VAL A 31 0.11 3.98 -12.50
N GLY A 32 -0.88 3.22 -12.01
CA GLY A 32 -0.74 1.83 -11.63
C GLY A 32 -2.01 1.27 -11.03
N ARG A 33 -2.14 -0.06 -11.06
CA ARG A 33 -3.29 -0.78 -10.52
C ARG A 33 -2.82 -2.05 -9.82
N ALA A 34 -3.20 -2.22 -8.55
CA ALA A 34 -2.84 -3.39 -7.76
C ALA A 34 -4.06 -4.30 -7.55
N LYS A 35 -3.90 -5.57 -7.90
CA LYS A 35 -4.86 -6.66 -7.66
C LYS A 35 -4.50 -7.52 -6.46
N SER A 36 -3.35 -7.26 -5.83
CA SER A 36 -2.91 -7.96 -4.63
C SER A 36 -2.01 -7.06 -3.78
N VAL A 37 -1.77 -7.47 -2.54
CA VAL A 37 -0.85 -6.75 -1.63
C VAL A 37 0.57 -6.79 -2.18
N SER A 38 0.99 -7.91 -2.76
CA SER A 38 2.28 -8.03 -3.46
C SER A 38 2.42 -7.04 -4.62
N GLU A 39 1.40 -6.89 -5.47
CA GLU A 39 1.40 -5.88 -6.55
C GLU A 39 1.42 -4.45 -6.01
N PHE A 40 0.69 -4.20 -4.91
CA PHE A 40 0.68 -2.90 -4.25
C PHE A 40 2.09 -2.50 -3.78
N VAL A 41 2.81 -3.41 -3.11
CA VAL A 41 4.20 -3.16 -2.65
C VAL A 41 5.15 -2.99 -3.84
N TYR A 42 4.97 -3.78 -4.90
CA TYR A 42 5.74 -3.63 -6.13
C TYR A 42 5.53 -2.26 -6.78
N LEU A 43 4.29 -1.77 -6.84
CA LEU A 43 3.95 -0.46 -7.39
C LEU A 43 4.46 0.67 -6.50
N LEU A 44 4.38 0.55 -5.17
CA LEU A 44 4.99 1.52 -4.25
C LEU A 44 6.48 1.75 -4.54
N LYS A 45 7.21 0.78 -5.09
CA LYS A 45 8.64 0.92 -5.46
C LYS A 45 8.87 1.63 -6.80
N ARG A 46 7.85 1.77 -7.66
CA ARG A 46 8.01 2.13 -9.08
C ARG A 46 7.21 3.34 -9.53
N ILE A 47 6.03 3.55 -8.96
CA ILE A 47 5.16 4.65 -9.38
C ILE A 47 5.71 6.02 -8.94
N PRO A 48 5.34 7.11 -9.62
CA PRO A 48 5.76 8.46 -9.27
C PRO A 48 5.52 8.81 -7.79
N LEU A 49 6.45 9.56 -7.18
CA LEU A 49 6.37 9.91 -5.75
C LEU A 49 5.12 10.74 -5.42
N ASP A 50 4.78 11.69 -6.27
CA ASP A 50 3.59 12.54 -6.12
C ASP A 50 2.30 11.72 -5.96
N SER A 51 2.16 10.61 -6.69
CA SER A 51 1.05 9.67 -6.52
C SER A 51 1.09 8.94 -5.17
N VAL A 52 2.27 8.47 -4.73
CA VAL A 52 2.42 7.84 -3.40
C VAL A 52 2.01 8.83 -2.30
N LEU A 53 2.53 10.07 -2.37
CA LEU A 53 2.25 11.11 -1.39
C LEU A 53 0.76 11.50 -1.39
N TYR A 54 0.16 11.64 -2.57
CA TYR A 54 -1.27 11.92 -2.72
C TYR A 54 -2.13 10.89 -1.96
N HIS A 55 -1.88 9.59 -2.19
CA HIS A 55 -2.64 8.52 -1.55
C HIS A 55 -2.32 8.34 -0.06
N ALA A 56 -1.06 8.53 0.35
CA ALA A 56 -0.65 8.47 1.75
C ALA A 56 -1.32 9.59 2.58
N ASN A 57 -1.22 10.83 2.11
CA ASN A 57 -1.75 11.99 2.80
C ASN A 57 -3.29 11.97 2.87
N GLY A 58 -3.93 11.51 1.79
CA GLY A 58 -5.38 11.27 1.72
C GLY A 58 -5.86 10.07 2.54
N GLY A 59 -4.97 9.21 3.02
CA GLY A 59 -5.33 8.02 3.79
C GLY A 59 -6.03 6.95 2.97
N HIS A 60 -5.82 6.92 1.65
CA HIS A 60 -6.53 6.03 0.73
C HIS A 60 -6.09 4.57 0.83
N PHE A 61 -4.89 4.31 1.32
CA PHE A 61 -4.37 2.95 1.45
C PHE A 61 -5.09 2.12 2.52
N ALA A 62 -5.45 2.74 3.66
CA ALA A 62 -5.97 2.00 4.80
C ALA A 62 -7.29 1.25 4.49
N PRO A 63 -8.32 1.88 3.86
CA PRO A 63 -9.55 1.17 3.50
C PRO A 63 -9.31 -0.03 2.58
N TRP A 64 -8.41 0.10 1.60
CA TRP A 64 -8.13 -0.99 0.66
C TRP A 64 -7.31 -2.10 1.31
N LEU A 65 -6.30 -1.77 2.11
CA LEU A 65 -5.52 -2.77 2.86
C LEU A 65 -6.39 -3.52 3.87
N GLU A 66 -7.33 -2.85 4.53
CA GLU A 66 -8.31 -3.50 5.41
C GLU A 66 -9.22 -4.46 4.64
N PHE A 67 -9.72 -4.04 3.47
CA PHE A 67 -10.47 -4.91 2.56
C PHE A 67 -9.67 -6.15 2.14
N MET A 68 -8.36 -6.00 1.89
CA MET A 68 -7.43 -7.10 1.59
C MET A 68 -7.02 -7.92 2.82
N GLY A 69 -7.62 -7.69 4.00
CA GLY A 69 -7.36 -8.46 5.23
C GLY A 69 -6.15 -7.99 6.04
N GLN A 70 -5.50 -6.89 5.65
CA GLN A 70 -4.27 -6.37 6.26
C GLN A 70 -4.55 -5.33 7.36
N ARG A 71 -5.44 -5.64 8.31
CA ARG A 71 -5.94 -4.68 9.32
C ARG A 71 -4.83 -3.98 10.13
N ILE A 72 -3.80 -4.72 10.55
CA ILE A 72 -2.67 -4.15 11.32
C ILE A 72 -1.87 -3.17 10.46
N ILE A 73 -1.58 -3.54 9.21
CA ILE A 73 -0.83 -2.70 8.29
C ILE A 73 -1.65 -1.45 7.92
N ALA A 74 -2.95 -1.62 7.62
CA ALA A 74 -3.88 -0.53 7.36
C ALA A 74 -3.86 0.50 8.50
N ALA A 75 -3.91 0.07 9.76
CA ALA A 75 -3.81 0.97 10.91
C ALA A 75 -2.49 1.75 10.93
N LYS A 76 -1.36 1.10 10.68
CA LYS A 76 -0.04 1.75 10.63
C LYS A 76 0.08 2.77 9.48
N THR A 77 -0.53 2.51 8.33
CA THR A 77 -0.46 3.45 7.20
C THR A 77 -1.12 4.80 7.49
N LYS A 78 -2.08 4.88 8.43
CA LYS A 78 -2.81 6.12 8.74
C LYS A 78 -1.91 7.22 9.32
N SER A 79 -0.80 6.85 9.97
CA SER A 79 0.17 7.81 10.53
C SER A 79 1.33 8.13 9.59
N ILE A 80 1.41 7.48 8.43
CA ILE A 80 2.48 7.72 7.45
C ILE A 80 2.00 8.76 6.43
N LYS A 81 2.52 9.98 6.58
CA LYS A 81 2.19 11.17 5.77
C LYS A 81 3.43 12.03 5.59
N GLY A 82 3.44 12.91 4.60
CA GLY A 82 4.58 13.79 4.34
C GLY A 82 4.65 14.27 2.89
N ASN A 83 5.82 14.74 2.49
CA ASN A 83 6.05 15.35 1.17
C ASN A 83 7.36 14.88 0.52
N SER A 84 7.90 13.74 0.96
CA SER A 84 9.26 13.31 0.62
C SER A 84 9.36 11.77 0.49
N GLU A 85 10.48 11.27 -0.04
CA GLU A 85 10.71 9.84 -0.30
C GLU A 85 10.70 8.96 0.98
N GLU A 86 10.87 9.57 2.16
CA GLU A 86 10.74 8.90 3.45
C GLU A 86 9.35 8.25 3.62
N VAL A 87 8.29 8.86 3.07
CA VAL A 87 6.93 8.29 3.08
C VAL A 87 6.90 6.96 2.34
N ARG A 88 7.48 6.91 1.14
CA ARG A 88 7.54 5.68 0.33
C ARG A 88 8.33 4.59 1.06
N ARG A 89 9.50 4.94 1.61
CA ARG A 89 10.35 4.02 2.36
C ARG A 89 9.62 3.46 3.59
N ALA A 90 8.95 4.32 4.35
CA ALA A 90 8.18 3.91 5.52
C ALA A 90 7.02 2.97 5.16
N LEU A 91 6.31 3.22 4.06
CA LEU A 91 5.23 2.34 3.58
C LEU A 91 5.77 0.97 3.17
N ILE A 92 6.88 0.91 2.43
CA ILE A 92 7.49 -0.36 1.99
C ILE A 92 7.96 -1.18 3.19
N ALA A 93 8.59 -0.53 4.18
CA ALA A 93 9.11 -1.17 5.38
C ALA A 93 8.02 -1.82 6.26
N LEU A 94 6.73 -1.53 6.03
CA LEU A 94 5.63 -2.23 6.72
C LEU A 94 5.45 -3.69 6.26
N PHE A 95 6.02 -4.06 5.10
CA PHE A 95 5.85 -5.36 4.45
C PHE A 95 7.15 -6.20 4.44
N GLU A 96 8.18 -5.76 5.16
CA GLU A 96 9.46 -6.46 5.35
C GLU A 96 9.56 -7.04 6.78
#